data_AF-A0A916W7P8-F1
#
_entry.id   AF-A0A916W7P8-F1
#
_cell.length_a   1.000
_cell.length_b   1.000
_cell.length_c   1.000
_cell.angle_alpha   90.00
_cell.angle_beta   90.00
_cell.angle_gamma   90.00
#
_symmetry.space_group_name_H-M   'P 1'
#
loop_
_entity.id
_entity.type
_entity.pdbx_description
1 polymer ?
#
loop_
_entity_poly.entity_id
_entity_poly.type
_entity_poly.pdbx_seq_one_letter_code
_entity_poly.pdbx_strand_id
1 'polypeptide(L)'
;MALIRRVLVSLVAGIFFVGAGAAADPLPLLGLARVTIRVSDLSQARTFYSGVAGFQDAYDVRSADGSIAAAYFKINDQQFLEVVPGLKPTQPRPMVGFAIRTDQLQKLHQMLKARGLHPGKIHLDQDGSRGFMLTDLPGQNLDYLEFVDYGPKSLAERTKGQNQDDHRLSTNLEHVGIIATDFDAAYNFYVKTLGFHEVWRRVAEDGKHVIIDHIQMPGPSGDFVELSNFGQSNKPLERKRAAGAAHLALTVADINATVEAVHARQSEMKLHSPRYGLDNRWNFNLFDPDSTRVEFMQVADPAHPAPAVVTTPANFQRAGGALGLFTEQSDIGDPALPGSASFDSAQNQYVVSGAGANIWGKKDEFHFVWRSISGDFSLTATVHFPKQEPPSHRKAALMARQSLDDDAPYADAVVHGSGLTELQFRETKGDATHAIRFPVDAPVQIRLERKDGWFTMYAGREGQPLQELGAYALKLNEPFYLGLGVCSHNAATLETAIFSNVSVEVFPKKQRKGKPAKRDEVKGEN
;
A
#
# COMPACT_ATOMS: atom_id res chain seq x y z
N MET A 1 -67.69 10.38 39.65
CA MET A 1 -67.39 11.23 38.48
C MET A 1 -65.93 11.69 38.57
N ALA A 2 -65.22 11.56 37.45
CA ALA A 2 -63.78 11.69 37.22
C ALA A 2 -63.17 13.03 37.70
N LEU A 3 -61.97 13.04 38.29
CA LEU A 3 -60.65 13.26 37.65
C LEU A 3 -60.56 14.66 37.00
N ILE A 4 -59.64 15.55 37.38
CA ILE A 4 -58.29 15.67 36.78
C ILE A 4 -57.42 16.60 37.64
N ARG A 5 -56.24 16.10 38.07
CA ARG A 5 -55.13 16.91 38.61
C ARG A 5 -54.30 17.44 37.44
N ARG A 6 -53.98 18.73 37.47
CA ARG A 6 -53.07 19.40 36.51
C ARG A 6 -51.63 18.92 36.75
N VAL A 7 -51.00 18.38 35.70
CA VAL A 7 -49.57 18.07 35.66
C VAL A 7 -48.83 19.26 35.04
N LEU A 8 -47.85 19.78 35.78
CA LEU A 8 -46.90 20.79 35.33
C LEU A 8 -45.76 20.06 34.58
N VAL A 9 -45.69 20.20 33.26
CA VAL A 9 -44.57 19.66 32.46
C VAL A 9 -43.43 20.68 32.51
N SER A 10 -42.33 20.32 33.19
CA SER A 10 -41.07 21.06 33.13
C SER A 10 -40.27 20.54 31.94
N LEU A 11 -40.03 21.42 30.96
CA LEU A 11 -39.23 21.15 29.77
C LEU A 11 -37.74 21.21 30.14
N VAL A 12 -37.10 20.06 30.37
CA VAL A 12 -35.64 19.98 30.48
C VAL A 12 -35.07 19.83 29.07
N ALA A 13 -34.48 20.90 28.55
CA ALA A 13 -33.69 20.87 27.33
C ALA A 13 -32.39 20.12 27.62
N GLY A 14 -32.33 18.84 27.26
CA GLY A 14 -31.09 18.07 27.22
C GLY A 14 -30.20 18.57 26.09
N ILE A 15 -29.13 19.28 26.44
CA ILE A 15 -28.05 19.62 25.51
C ILE A 15 -27.34 18.30 25.17
N PHE A 16 -27.61 17.77 23.97
CA PHE A 16 -26.77 16.74 23.38
C PHE A 16 -25.47 17.39 22.93
N PHE A 17 -24.42 17.23 23.73
CA PHE A 17 -23.05 17.32 23.20
C PHE A 17 -22.87 16.16 22.22
N VAL A 18 -23.02 16.43 20.92
CA VAL A 18 -22.42 15.58 19.90
C VAL A 18 -20.92 15.82 20.00
N GLY A 19 -20.25 15.02 20.84
CA GLY A 19 -18.80 14.98 20.84
C GLY A 19 -18.34 14.58 19.45
N ALA A 20 -17.57 15.45 18.80
CA ALA A 20 -16.72 15.05 17.70
C ALA A 20 -15.84 13.90 18.22
N GLY A 21 -16.11 12.67 17.76
CA GLY A 21 -15.36 11.51 18.18
C GLY A 21 -13.89 11.73 17.85
N ALA A 22 -13.06 11.85 18.89
CA ALA A 22 -11.62 11.78 18.72
C ALA A 22 -11.29 10.49 17.96
N ALA A 23 -10.47 10.57 16.91
CA ALA A 23 -10.00 9.38 16.21
C ALA A 23 -9.35 8.45 17.24
N ALA A 24 -9.82 7.20 17.31
CA ALA A 24 -9.29 6.24 18.27
C ALA A 24 -7.79 6.00 18.01
N ASP A 25 -6.97 6.03 19.06
CA ASP A 25 -5.51 5.80 18.96
C ASP A 25 -5.20 4.56 18.11
N PRO A 26 -4.25 4.62 17.16
CA PRO A 26 -3.89 3.47 16.33
C PRO A 26 -3.55 2.23 17.15
N LEU A 27 -4.06 1.06 16.74
CA LEU A 27 -3.70 -0.20 17.41
C LEU A 27 -2.22 -0.50 17.17
N PRO A 28 -1.48 -1.04 18.17
CA PRO A 28 -0.06 -1.38 18.04
C PRO A 28 0.13 -2.71 17.27
N LEU A 29 -0.31 -2.74 16.01
CA LEU A 29 -0.16 -3.89 15.11
C LEU A 29 1.16 -3.79 14.35
N LEU A 30 1.83 -4.92 14.15
CA LEU A 30 3.16 -4.99 13.55
C LEU A 30 3.21 -5.78 12.23
N GLY A 31 2.08 -6.35 11.81
CA GLY A 31 1.93 -7.13 10.59
C GLY A 31 1.34 -8.52 10.79
N LEU A 32 1.07 -9.22 9.70
CA LEU A 32 0.64 -10.62 9.69
C LEU A 32 1.74 -11.50 10.33
N ALA A 33 1.32 -12.43 11.17
CA ALA A 33 2.19 -13.37 11.87
C ALA A 33 2.05 -14.79 11.31
N ARG A 34 0.82 -15.26 11.12
CA ARG A 34 0.55 -16.58 10.54
C ARG A 34 -0.81 -16.67 9.87
N VAL A 35 -0.94 -17.58 8.92
CA VAL A 35 -2.23 -18.09 8.43
C VAL A 35 -2.37 -19.54 8.91
N THR A 36 -3.55 -19.90 9.39
CA THR A 36 -3.82 -21.24 9.90
C THR A 36 -4.72 -22.02 8.94
N ILE A 37 -4.19 -23.12 8.42
CA ILE A 37 -4.87 -24.02 7.49
C ILE A 37 -5.07 -25.38 8.16
N ARG A 38 -6.31 -25.81 8.24
CA ARG A 38 -6.68 -27.15 8.69
C ARG A 38 -6.72 -28.11 7.52
N VAL A 39 -5.98 -29.20 7.61
CA VAL A 39 -5.81 -30.19 6.52
C VAL A 39 -6.35 -31.57 6.90
N SER A 40 -6.76 -32.33 5.90
CA SER A 40 -7.25 -33.70 6.06
C SER A 40 -6.08 -34.69 6.25
N ASP A 41 -4.92 -34.38 5.65
CA ASP A 41 -3.70 -35.18 5.75
C ASP A 41 -2.47 -34.27 5.86
N LEU A 42 -1.84 -34.27 7.04
CA LEU A 42 -0.66 -33.47 7.32
C LEU A 42 0.56 -33.87 6.47
N SER A 43 0.68 -35.15 6.10
CA SER A 43 1.80 -35.63 5.29
C SER A 43 1.69 -35.11 3.86
N GLN A 44 0.48 -35.13 3.28
CA GLN A 44 0.23 -34.54 1.97
C GLN A 44 0.42 -33.02 2.00
N ALA A 45 0.00 -32.35 3.07
CA ALA A 45 0.25 -30.93 3.26
C ALA A 45 1.76 -30.62 3.32
N ARG A 46 2.57 -31.41 4.02
CA ARG A 46 4.05 -31.28 4.02
C ARG A 46 4.66 -31.45 2.64
N THR A 47 4.24 -32.48 1.90
CA THR A 47 4.68 -32.68 0.51
C THR A 47 4.41 -31.44 -0.34
N PHE A 48 3.25 -30.80 -0.15
CA PHE A 48 2.91 -29.58 -0.86
C PHE A 48 3.69 -28.35 -0.36
N TYR A 49 3.57 -27.99 0.92
CA TYR A 49 4.14 -26.75 1.45
C TYR A 49 5.67 -26.76 1.53
N SER A 50 6.27 -27.91 1.83
CA SER A 50 7.73 -28.05 1.84
C SER A 50 8.29 -28.48 0.49
N GLY A 51 7.69 -29.50 -0.13
CA GLY A 51 8.20 -30.01 -1.42
C GLY A 51 7.95 -29.05 -2.57
N VAL A 52 6.71 -28.58 -2.75
CA VAL A 52 6.33 -27.73 -3.89
C VAL A 52 6.60 -26.26 -3.58
N ALA A 53 6.01 -25.70 -2.51
CA ALA A 53 6.19 -24.29 -2.18
C ALA A 53 7.57 -23.97 -1.59
N GLY A 54 8.30 -24.99 -1.13
CA GLY A 54 9.69 -24.86 -0.71
C GLY A 54 9.88 -24.33 0.72
N PHE A 55 8.82 -24.19 1.51
CA PHE A 55 8.94 -23.71 2.88
C PHE A 55 9.47 -24.82 3.80
N GLN A 56 10.55 -24.55 4.52
CA GLN A 56 11.10 -25.51 5.47
C GLN A 56 10.24 -25.56 6.74
N ASP A 57 10.09 -26.75 7.33
CA ASP A 57 9.50 -26.91 8.65
C ASP A 57 10.31 -26.08 9.65
N ALA A 58 9.69 -25.09 10.29
CA ALA A 58 10.29 -24.31 11.37
C ALA A 58 10.33 -25.12 12.67
N TYR A 59 9.17 -25.66 13.05
CA TYR A 59 8.98 -26.48 14.26
C TYR A 59 7.59 -27.13 14.26
N ASP A 60 7.45 -28.20 15.05
CA ASP A 60 6.17 -28.83 15.36
C ASP A 60 5.75 -28.51 16.79
N VAL A 61 4.48 -28.13 16.95
CA VAL A 61 3.80 -28.13 18.24
C VAL A 61 3.12 -29.48 18.41
N ARG A 62 3.36 -30.15 19.54
CA ARG A 62 2.88 -31.51 19.81
C ARG A 62 1.85 -31.54 20.93
N SER A 63 0.81 -32.33 20.73
CA SER A 63 -0.16 -32.72 21.75
C SER A 63 0.50 -33.55 22.86
N ALA A 64 -0.20 -33.69 23.99
CA ALA A 64 0.26 -34.49 25.12
C ALA A 64 0.50 -35.98 24.78
N ASP A 65 -0.20 -36.51 23.78
CA ASP A 65 -0.03 -37.87 23.26
C ASP A 65 1.13 -38.00 22.26
N GLY A 66 1.87 -36.92 22.00
CA GLY A 66 3.00 -36.86 21.08
C GLY A 66 2.61 -36.64 19.62
N SER A 67 1.32 -36.64 19.27
CA SER A 67 0.85 -36.29 17.93
C SER A 67 1.14 -34.82 17.60
N ILE A 68 1.32 -34.49 16.31
CA ILE A 68 1.54 -33.11 15.89
C ILE A 68 0.19 -32.38 15.97
N ALA A 69 0.09 -31.38 16.85
CA ALA A 69 -1.06 -30.50 16.97
C ALA A 69 -1.06 -29.40 15.90
N ALA A 70 0.14 -28.91 15.56
CA ALA A 70 0.35 -27.93 14.50
C ALA A 70 1.78 -28.04 13.95
N ALA A 71 1.93 -28.00 12.63
CA ALA A 71 3.22 -27.89 11.95
C ALA A 71 3.40 -26.45 11.44
N TYR A 72 4.56 -25.85 11.71
CA TYR A 72 4.87 -24.49 11.29
C TYR A 72 5.87 -24.52 10.15
N PHE A 73 5.54 -23.88 9.04
CA PHE A 73 6.44 -23.67 7.91
C PHE A 73 6.93 -22.22 7.89
N LYS A 74 8.24 -22.04 7.66
CA LYS A 74 8.90 -20.74 7.72
C LYS A 74 8.71 -19.98 6.41
N ILE A 75 8.02 -18.83 6.45
CA ILE A 75 7.99 -17.88 5.32
C ILE A 75 9.16 -16.90 5.48
N ASN A 76 9.19 -16.21 6.62
CA ASN A 76 10.34 -15.42 7.08
C ASN A 76 10.41 -15.43 8.63
N ASP A 77 11.23 -14.57 9.22
CA ASP A 77 11.44 -14.56 10.68
C ASP A 77 10.24 -14.03 11.46
N GLN A 78 9.31 -13.36 10.79
CA GLN A 78 8.11 -12.78 11.38
C GLN A 78 6.84 -13.54 10.98
N GLN A 79 6.86 -14.23 9.85
CA GLN A 79 5.71 -14.84 9.20
C GLN A 79 5.85 -16.34 9.03
N PHE A 80 4.80 -17.06 9.39
CA PHE A 80 4.71 -18.51 9.31
C PHE A 80 3.44 -18.95 8.61
N LEU A 81 3.46 -20.15 8.04
CA LEU A 81 2.25 -20.89 7.73
C LEU A 81 2.03 -21.94 8.82
N GLU A 82 0.88 -21.91 9.48
CA GLU A 82 0.49 -22.92 10.46
C GLU A 82 -0.46 -23.93 9.81
N VAL A 83 -0.09 -25.21 9.85
CA VAL A 83 -0.90 -26.31 9.34
C VAL A 83 -1.32 -27.21 10.48
N VAL A 84 -2.64 -27.36 10.67
CA VAL A 84 -3.23 -28.17 11.75
C VAL A 84 -3.99 -29.37 11.16
N PRO A 85 -3.89 -30.57 11.73
CA PRO A 85 -4.62 -31.73 11.23
C PRO A 85 -6.11 -31.70 11.60
N GLY A 86 -6.89 -32.55 10.93
CA GLY A 86 -8.26 -32.86 11.33
C GLY A 86 -9.34 -32.09 10.57
N LEU A 87 -9.10 -31.74 9.31
CA LEU A 87 -10.15 -31.22 8.43
C LEU A 87 -11.18 -32.31 8.16
N LYS A 88 -12.44 -32.05 8.55
CA LYS A 88 -13.55 -32.97 8.29
C LYS A 88 -14.10 -32.77 6.88
N PRO A 89 -14.60 -33.82 6.20
CA PRO A 89 -15.23 -33.67 4.88
C PRO A 89 -16.39 -32.66 4.84
N THR A 90 -17.10 -32.49 5.97
CA THR A 90 -18.23 -31.56 6.12
C THR A 90 -17.80 -30.12 6.40
N GLN A 91 -16.53 -29.85 6.71
CA GLN A 91 -16.06 -28.49 6.93
C GLN A 91 -15.86 -27.81 5.58
N PRO A 92 -16.51 -26.66 5.33
CA PRO A 92 -16.46 -26.03 4.02
C PRO A 92 -15.13 -25.33 3.76
N ARG A 93 -14.36 -24.95 4.78
CA ARG A 93 -13.13 -24.15 4.63
C ARG A 93 -11.94 -24.80 5.33
N PRO A 94 -10.82 -24.98 4.64
CA PRO A 94 -9.54 -25.35 5.27
C PRO A 94 -8.92 -24.19 6.06
N MET A 95 -8.93 -22.96 5.54
CA MET A 95 -8.40 -21.80 6.26
C MET A 95 -9.33 -21.40 7.41
N VAL A 96 -8.85 -21.54 8.64
CA VAL A 96 -9.65 -21.38 9.88
C VAL A 96 -9.39 -20.06 10.60
N GLY A 97 -8.22 -19.46 10.43
CA GLY A 97 -7.85 -18.21 11.10
C GLY A 97 -6.54 -17.64 10.59
N PHE A 98 -6.20 -16.46 11.07
CA PHE A 98 -4.89 -15.86 10.89
C PHE A 98 -4.53 -15.06 12.15
N ALA A 99 -3.25 -14.74 12.30
CA ALA A 99 -2.73 -14.01 13.44
C ALA A 99 -2.04 -12.71 13.01
N ILE A 100 -2.15 -11.69 13.86
CA ILE A 100 -1.49 -10.39 13.73
C ILE A 100 -0.50 -10.20 14.87
N ARG A 101 0.72 -9.78 14.55
CA ARG A 101 1.79 -9.57 15.52
C ARG A 101 1.61 -8.25 16.27
N THR A 102 1.98 -8.26 17.55
CA THR A 102 2.13 -7.07 18.39
C THR A 102 3.23 -7.29 19.44
N ASP A 103 3.91 -6.23 19.86
CA ASP A 103 4.82 -6.23 21.01
C ASP A 103 4.18 -5.59 22.26
N GLN A 104 2.92 -5.16 22.13
CA GLN A 104 2.17 -4.46 23.17
C GLN A 104 0.86 -5.19 23.48
N LEU A 105 0.94 -6.53 23.65
CA LEU A 105 -0.21 -7.43 23.75
C LEU A 105 -1.22 -7.00 24.83
N GLN A 106 -0.75 -6.57 26.02
CA GLN A 106 -1.65 -6.10 27.09
C GLN A 106 -2.37 -4.81 26.70
N LYS A 107 -1.66 -3.84 26.09
CA LYS A 107 -2.25 -2.58 25.65
C LYS A 107 -3.27 -2.84 24.55
N LEU A 108 -2.92 -3.65 23.55
CA LEU A 108 -3.83 -4.05 22.48
C LEU A 108 -5.10 -4.70 23.02
N HIS A 109 -4.97 -5.63 23.98
CA HIS A 109 -6.12 -6.27 24.63
C HIS A 109 -7.10 -5.26 25.25
N GLN A 110 -6.58 -4.25 25.96
CA GLN A 110 -7.41 -3.19 26.55
C GLN A 110 -8.02 -2.27 25.50
N MET A 111 -7.27 -1.92 24.45
CA MET A 111 -7.77 -1.09 23.36
C MET A 111 -8.93 -1.77 22.63
N LEU A 112 -8.82 -3.08 22.33
CA LEU A 112 -9.90 -3.82 21.68
C LEU A 112 -11.15 -3.89 22.56
N LYS A 113 -11.01 -4.08 23.88
CA LYS A 113 -12.14 -4.00 24.82
C LYS A 113 -12.79 -2.61 24.84
N ALA A 114 -11.98 -1.55 24.87
CA ALA A 114 -12.47 -0.18 24.84
C ALA A 114 -13.20 0.15 23.53
N ARG A 115 -12.85 -0.54 22.44
CA ARG A 115 -13.55 -0.49 21.15
C ARG A 115 -14.76 -1.42 21.06
N GLY A 116 -15.19 -2.00 22.18
CA GLY A 116 -16.41 -2.82 22.27
C GLY A 116 -16.25 -4.28 21.84
N LEU A 117 -15.02 -4.75 21.61
CA LEU A 117 -14.76 -6.16 21.27
C LEU A 117 -14.58 -7.01 22.53
N HIS A 118 -14.71 -8.33 22.35
CA HIS A 118 -14.60 -9.32 23.43
C HIS A 118 -13.39 -10.25 23.24
N PRO A 119 -12.15 -9.73 23.37
CA PRO A 119 -10.97 -10.58 23.26
C PRO A 119 -10.91 -11.62 24.37
N GLY A 120 -10.56 -12.85 24.00
CA GLY A 120 -10.31 -13.94 24.93
C GLY A 120 -9.20 -13.62 25.93
N LYS A 121 -8.97 -14.52 26.90
CA LYS A 121 -7.90 -14.32 27.88
C LYS A 121 -6.53 -14.39 27.18
N ILE A 122 -5.62 -13.51 27.60
CA ILE A 122 -4.21 -13.64 27.24
C ILE A 122 -3.69 -14.96 27.82
N HIS A 123 -3.11 -15.80 26.99
CA HIS A 123 -2.57 -17.10 27.35
C HIS A 123 -1.14 -17.26 26.85
N LEU A 124 -0.46 -18.29 27.34
CA LEU A 124 0.83 -18.75 26.86
C LEU A 124 0.57 -19.99 26.00
N ASP A 125 1.00 -19.94 24.75
CA ASP A 125 0.85 -21.02 23.79
C ASP A 125 1.94 -22.08 23.96
N GLN A 126 1.68 -23.26 23.43
CA GLN A 126 2.62 -24.39 23.50
C GLN A 126 3.94 -24.10 22.77
N ASP A 127 3.92 -23.22 21.77
CA ASP A 127 5.12 -22.73 21.09
C ASP A 127 5.90 -21.70 21.92
N GLY A 128 5.41 -21.31 23.10
CA GLY A 128 6.03 -20.32 23.99
C GLY A 128 5.70 -18.86 23.67
N SER A 129 4.89 -18.60 22.64
CA SER A 129 4.33 -17.27 22.38
C SER A 129 3.19 -16.93 23.34
N ARG A 130 2.82 -15.64 23.42
CA ARG A 130 1.68 -15.17 24.19
C ARG A 130 0.66 -14.60 23.24
N GLY A 131 -0.60 -14.96 23.40
CA GLY A 131 -1.65 -14.50 22.48
C GLY A 131 -3.02 -14.40 23.12
N PHE A 132 -3.96 -13.88 22.34
CA PHE A 132 -5.39 -14.02 22.59
C PHE A 132 -6.15 -14.02 21.27
N MET A 133 -7.34 -14.61 21.27
CA MET A 133 -8.19 -14.73 20.09
C MET A 133 -9.44 -13.85 20.20
N LEU A 134 -9.89 -13.33 19.06
CA LEU A 134 -11.25 -12.90 18.81
C LEU A 134 -11.97 -14.02 18.03
N THR A 135 -13.09 -14.49 18.57
CA THR A 135 -13.94 -15.51 17.93
C THR A 135 -15.29 -14.96 17.49
N ASP A 136 -15.67 -13.79 18.00
CA ASP A 136 -16.82 -13.03 17.51
C ASP A 136 -16.34 -12.09 16.40
N LEU A 137 -16.46 -12.53 15.16
CA LEU A 137 -15.96 -11.87 13.95
C LEU A 137 -17.14 -11.48 13.05
N PRO A 138 -17.66 -10.24 13.19
CA PRO A 138 -18.82 -9.80 12.42
C PRO A 138 -18.58 -9.94 10.92
N GLY A 139 -19.51 -10.64 10.26
CA GLY A 139 -19.57 -10.72 8.80
C GLY A 139 -18.48 -11.53 8.11
N GLN A 140 -17.74 -12.36 8.84
CA GLN A 140 -16.61 -13.10 8.29
C GLN A 140 -16.75 -14.60 8.48
N ASN A 141 -16.17 -15.35 7.55
CA ASN A 141 -16.10 -16.80 7.66
C ASN A 141 -14.72 -17.23 8.14
N LEU A 142 -14.41 -16.98 9.40
CA LEU A 142 -13.22 -17.45 10.11
C LEU A 142 -13.63 -17.97 11.49
N ASP A 143 -12.88 -18.93 12.02
CA ASP A 143 -13.10 -19.45 13.37
C ASP A 143 -12.52 -18.46 14.41
N TYR A 144 -11.41 -17.80 14.07
CA TYR A 144 -10.78 -16.79 14.91
C TYR A 144 -9.85 -15.83 14.15
N LEU A 145 -9.60 -14.67 14.79
CA LEU A 145 -8.49 -13.77 14.53
C LEU A 145 -7.62 -13.73 15.79
N GLU A 146 -6.34 -14.04 15.66
CA GLU A 146 -5.41 -14.07 16.79
C GLU A 146 -4.54 -12.81 16.81
N PHE A 147 -4.18 -12.35 18.02
CA PHE A 147 -3.10 -11.39 18.22
C PHE A 147 -2.00 -12.04 19.05
N VAL A 148 -0.78 -12.01 18.54
CA VAL A 148 0.36 -12.76 19.08
C VAL A 148 1.57 -11.86 19.34
N ASP A 149 2.18 -12.09 20.49
CA ASP A 149 3.52 -11.63 20.86
C ASP A 149 4.40 -12.88 21.00
N TYR A 150 5.37 -13.04 20.10
CA TYR A 150 6.28 -14.17 20.13
C TYR A 150 7.07 -14.22 21.44
N GLY A 151 7.50 -13.08 21.99
CA GLY A 151 8.39 -13.04 23.14
C GLY A 151 9.71 -13.82 22.96
N PRO A 152 10.65 -13.68 23.91
CA PRO A 152 12.01 -14.22 23.77
C PRO A 152 12.11 -15.75 23.91
N LYS A 153 11.04 -16.41 24.39
CA LYS A 153 11.02 -17.85 24.65
C LYS A 153 10.22 -18.64 23.63
N SER A 154 9.63 -18.01 22.62
CA SER A 154 8.90 -18.74 21.59
C SER A 154 9.84 -19.57 20.70
N LEU A 155 9.28 -20.60 20.10
CA LEU A 155 9.90 -21.33 19.00
C LEU A 155 10.10 -20.42 17.78
N ALA A 156 9.22 -19.44 17.54
CA ALA A 156 9.39 -18.43 16.51
C ALA A 156 10.71 -17.67 16.68
N GLU A 157 11.00 -17.14 17.88
CA GLU A 157 12.25 -16.40 18.14
C GLU A 157 13.47 -17.34 18.19
N ARG A 158 13.33 -18.57 18.70
CA ARG A 158 14.42 -19.56 18.71
C ARG A 158 14.87 -20.01 17.32
N THR A 159 13.98 -19.99 16.35
CA THR A 159 14.24 -20.39 14.96
C THR A 159 14.54 -19.22 14.04
N LYS A 160 14.80 -18.03 14.60
CA LYS A 160 15.14 -16.83 13.82
C LYS A 160 16.45 -17.02 13.05
N GLY A 161 16.46 -16.63 11.78
CA GLY A 161 17.58 -16.83 10.86
C GLY A 161 17.82 -18.28 10.46
N GLN A 162 16.93 -19.20 10.83
CA GLN A 162 16.99 -20.62 10.47
C GLN A 162 15.85 -20.95 9.50
N ASN A 163 16.02 -22.04 8.73
CA ASN A 163 14.98 -22.68 7.94
C ASN A 163 14.45 -21.75 6.82
N GLN A 164 15.38 -21.06 6.18
CA GLN A 164 15.16 -19.93 5.28
C GLN A 164 16.11 -19.98 4.08
N ASP A 165 16.33 -21.17 3.51
CA ASP A 165 17.14 -21.27 2.29
C ASP A 165 16.39 -20.77 1.04
N ASP A 166 17.12 -20.71 -0.08
CA ASP A 166 16.60 -20.19 -1.35
C ASP A 166 15.71 -21.21 -2.10
N HIS A 167 15.40 -22.38 -1.50
CA HIS A 167 14.43 -23.31 -2.07
C HIS A 167 12.99 -22.82 -1.92
N ARG A 168 12.69 -21.94 -0.96
CA ARG A 168 11.36 -21.33 -0.83
C ARG A 168 11.00 -20.48 -2.05
N LEU A 169 9.76 -20.59 -2.52
CA LEU A 169 9.27 -19.78 -3.64
C LEU A 169 9.06 -18.31 -3.25
N SER A 170 8.84 -18.03 -1.97
CA SER A 170 8.53 -16.70 -1.46
C SER A 170 9.22 -16.42 -0.13
N THR A 171 9.41 -15.13 0.17
CA THR A 171 9.97 -14.63 1.43
C THR A 171 8.99 -13.74 2.20
N ASN A 172 7.77 -13.53 1.70
CA ASN A 172 6.83 -12.58 2.29
C ASN A 172 5.38 -12.97 2.05
N LEU A 173 4.60 -13.03 3.13
CA LEU A 173 3.14 -13.08 3.11
C LEU A 173 2.62 -11.65 2.99
N GLU A 174 2.04 -11.30 1.85
CA GLU A 174 1.52 -9.96 1.58
C GLU A 174 0.12 -9.75 2.16
N HIS A 175 -0.77 -10.73 1.93
CA HIS A 175 -2.14 -10.62 2.39
C HIS A 175 -2.80 -11.97 2.70
N VAL A 176 -3.89 -11.86 3.44
CA VAL A 176 -4.84 -12.95 3.67
C VAL A 176 -6.16 -12.56 3.04
N GLY A 177 -6.69 -13.40 2.16
CA GLY A 177 -8.03 -13.19 1.63
C GLY A 177 -9.06 -13.95 2.43
N ILE A 178 -10.12 -13.25 2.79
CA ILE A 178 -11.21 -13.74 3.62
C ILE A 178 -12.55 -13.55 2.93
N ILE A 179 -13.46 -14.47 3.21
CA ILE A 179 -14.80 -14.43 2.65
C ILE A 179 -15.69 -13.63 3.59
N ALA A 180 -16.22 -12.52 3.09
CA ALA A 180 -17.24 -11.77 3.80
C ALA A 180 -18.61 -12.45 3.61
N THR A 181 -19.17 -12.96 4.70
CA THR A 181 -20.57 -13.44 4.74
C THR A 181 -21.54 -12.29 4.91
N ASP A 182 -21.11 -11.22 5.57
CA ASP A 182 -21.76 -9.91 5.59
C ASP A 182 -20.67 -8.86 5.38
N PHE A 183 -20.67 -8.24 4.20
CA PHE A 183 -19.60 -7.35 3.80
C PHE A 183 -19.52 -6.09 4.65
N ASP A 184 -20.66 -5.46 4.96
CA ASP A 184 -20.66 -4.23 5.74
C ASP A 184 -20.22 -4.49 7.18
N ALA A 185 -20.65 -5.62 7.77
CA ALA A 185 -20.19 -6.02 9.09
C ALA A 185 -18.68 -6.30 9.12
N ALA A 186 -18.15 -7.04 8.13
CA ALA A 186 -16.72 -7.31 8.02
C ALA A 186 -15.90 -6.03 7.79
N TYR A 187 -16.36 -5.19 6.87
CA TYR A 187 -15.72 -3.92 6.55
C TYR A 187 -15.67 -2.99 7.78
N ASN A 188 -16.79 -2.83 8.49
CA ASN A 188 -16.84 -2.02 9.70
C ASN A 188 -15.97 -2.59 10.83
N PHE A 189 -15.89 -3.92 10.95
CA PHE A 189 -14.97 -4.55 11.89
C PHE A 189 -13.52 -4.16 11.58
N TYR A 190 -13.02 -4.35 10.36
CA TYR A 190 -11.63 -4.01 10.06
C TYR A 190 -11.37 -2.50 10.01
N VAL A 191 -12.17 -1.76 9.26
CA VAL A 191 -11.90 -0.35 8.96
C VAL A 191 -12.28 0.55 10.13
N LYS A 192 -13.49 0.40 10.67
CA LYS A 192 -13.96 1.28 11.76
C LYS A 192 -13.48 0.81 13.13
N THR A 193 -13.46 -0.50 13.38
CA THR A 193 -13.14 -1.05 14.71
C THR A 193 -11.66 -1.35 14.88
N LEU A 194 -10.97 -1.87 13.86
CA LEU A 194 -9.52 -2.13 13.96
C LEU A 194 -8.66 -0.98 13.41
N GLY A 195 -9.21 -0.12 12.55
CA GLY A 195 -8.50 1.02 11.97
C GLY A 195 -7.67 0.66 10.73
N PHE A 196 -8.07 -0.38 10.00
CA PHE A 196 -7.52 -0.68 8.68
C PHE A 196 -8.00 0.39 7.69
N HIS A 197 -7.25 0.60 6.61
CA HIS A 197 -7.63 1.56 5.57
C HIS A 197 -7.81 0.86 4.24
N GLU A 198 -8.92 1.17 3.57
CA GLU A 198 -9.19 0.72 2.21
C GLU A 198 -8.15 1.32 1.26
N VAL A 199 -7.45 0.45 0.53
CA VAL A 199 -6.45 0.85 -0.48
C VAL A 199 -6.96 0.66 -1.89
N TRP A 200 -7.86 -0.30 -2.09
CA TRP A 200 -8.41 -0.61 -3.39
C TRP A 200 -9.71 -1.39 -3.24
N ARG A 201 -10.68 -1.11 -4.11
CA ARG A 201 -11.96 -1.80 -4.16
C ARG A 201 -12.36 -2.10 -5.59
N ARG A 202 -12.92 -3.29 -5.79
CA ARG A 202 -13.67 -3.65 -7.01
C ARG A 202 -15.16 -3.65 -6.72
N VAL A 203 -15.91 -2.97 -7.58
CA VAL A 203 -17.37 -2.97 -7.59
C VAL A 203 -17.86 -3.77 -8.80
N ALA A 204 -19.01 -4.42 -8.67
CA ALA A 204 -19.70 -5.10 -9.76
C ALA A 204 -20.12 -4.11 -10.86
N GLU A 205 -20.49 -4.64 -12.02
CA GLU A 205 -20.92 -3.83 -13.17
C GLU A 205 -22.15 -2.95 -12.86
N ASP A 206 -22.93 -3.32 -11.84
CA ASP A 206 -24.06 -2.50 -11.36
C ASP A 206 -23.65 -1.25 -10.57
N GLY A 207 -22.35 -1.07 -10.29
CA GLY A 207 -21.80 0.08 -9.58
C GLY A 207 -22.18 0.17 -8.10
N LYS A 208 -22.81 -0.87 -7.53
CA LYS A 208 -23.31 -0.87 -6.15
C LYS A 208 -22.73 -1.98 -5.29
N HIS A 209 -22.57 -3.18 -5.85
CA HIS A 209 -22.10 -4.31 -5.06
C HIS A 209 -20.57 -4.37 -5.04
N VAL A 210 -19.96 -4.21 -3.88
CA VAL A 210 -18.53 -4.47 -3.71
C VAL A 210 -18.28 -5.96 -3.96
N ILE A 211 -17.28 -6.29 -4.78
CA ILE A 211 -16.83 -7.67 -5.05
C ILE A 211 -15.57 -7.98 -4.24
N ILE A 212 -14.61 -7.06 -4.19
CA ILE A 212 -13.33 -7.24 -3.50
C ILE A 212 -12.94 -5.91 -2.86
N ASP A 213 -12.36 -5.96 -1.68
CA ASP A 213 -11.82 -4.80 -0.98
C ASP A 213 -10.47 -5.17 -0.34
N HIS A 214 -9.41 -4.47 -0.71
CA HIS A 214 -8.11 -4.58 -0.06
C HIS A 214 -8.03 -3.51 1.02
N ILE A 215 -7.89 -3.97 2.26
CA ILE A 215 -7.79 -3.12 3.43
C ILE A 215 -6.42 -3.34 4.07
N GLN A 216 -5.61 -2.29 4.10
CA GLN A 216 -4.27 -2.34 4.67
C GLN A 216 -4.30 -2.19 6.19
N MET A 217 -3.55 -3.05 6.86
CA MET A 217 -3.38 -3.06 8.30
C MET A 217 -2.69 -1.78 8.77
N PRO A 218 -3.12 -1.17 9.91
CA PRO A 218 -2.37 -0.09 10.51
C PRO A 218 -1.02 -0.60 11.02
N GLY A 219 0.00 0.28 10.99
CA GLY A 219 1.34 -0.05 11.45
C GLY A 219 2.37 -0.17 10.32
N PRO A 220 3.55 -0.75 10.63
CA PRO A 220 4.73 -0.63 9.79
C PRO A 220 4.81 -1.65 8.65
N SER A 221 4.08 -2.78 8.70
CA SER A 221 4.28 -3.86 7.72
C SER A 221 3.74 -3.54 6.33
N GLY A 222 2.62 -2.82 6.26
CA GLY A 222 1.91 -2.59 5.00
C GLY A 222 1.10 -3.81 4.52
N ASP A 223 0.96 -4.86 5.34
CA ASP A 223 0.20 -6.06 4.98
C ASP A 223 -1.30 -5.77 4.82
N PHE A 224 -1.99 -6.61 4.05
CA PHE A 224 -3.41 -6.43 3.74
C PHE A 224 -4.28 -7.58 4.23
N VAL A 225 -5.56 -7.28 4.37
CA VAL A 225 -6.64 -8.25 4.34
C VAL A 225 -7.45 -7.99 3.07
N GLU A 226 -7.71 -9.02 2.27
CA GLU A 226 -8.63 -8.94 1.14
C GLU A 226 -10.01 -9.43 1.58
N LEU A 227 -11.02 -8.56 1.54
CA LEU A 227 -12.43 -8.92 1.75
C LEU A 227 -13.06 -9.27 0.42
N SER A 228 -13.37 -10.55 0.20
CA SER A 228 -14.13 -10.97 -0.98
C SER A 228 -15.63 -11.08 -0.66
N ASN A 229 -16.46 -10.39 -1.45
CA ASN A 229 -17.92 -10.39 -1.37
C ASN A 229 -18.53 -11.06 -2.60
N PHE A 230 -18.93 -12.33 -2.46
CA PHE A 230 -19.50 -13.12 -3.54
C PHE A 230 -21.03 -13.00 -3.64
N GLY A 231 -21.64 -11.87 -3.23
CA GLY A 231 -23.01 -11.48 -3.58
C GLY A 231 -24.14 -12.42 -3.12
N GLN A 232 -23.89 -13.32 -2.17
CA GLN A 232 -24.91 -14.24 -1.62
C GLN A 232 -24.64 -14.46 -0.13
N SER A 233 -24.77 -13.38 0.64
CA SER A 233 -24.57 -13.32 2.11
C SER A 233 -25.46 -14.30 2.89
N ASN A 234 -26.59 -14.72 2.31
CA ASN A 234 -27.59 -15.56 2.99
C ASN A 234 -27.54 -17.05 2.63
N LYS A 235 -26.57 -17.53 1.84
CA LYS A 235 -26.43 -18.97 1.54
C LYS A 235 -25.27 -19.59 2.34
N PRO A 236 -25.43 -20.83 2.85
CA PRO A 236 -24.32 -21.57 3.46
C PRO A 236 -23.11 -21.59 2.53
N LEU A 237 -21.93 -21.31 3.07
CA LEU A 237 -20.70 -21.39 2.30
C LEU A 237 -20.38 -22.87 2.04
N GLU A 238 -20.49 -23.32 0.80
CA GLU A 238 -20.10 -24.68 0.41
C GLU A 238 -18.61 -24.79 0.10
N ARG A 239 -18.04 -26.01 0.24
CA ARG A 239 -16.60 -26.26 0.12
C ARG A 239 -15.99 -25.76 -1.19
N LYS A 240 -16.71 -25.88 -2.31
CA LYS A 240 -16.26 -25.39 -3.61
C LYS A 240 -16.21 -23.86 -3.72
N ARG A 241 -17.07 -23.14 -2.99
CA ARG A 241 -17.11 -21.66 -2.96
C ARG A 241 -16.11 -21.09 -1.95
N ALA A 242 -15.91 -21.82 -0.87
CA ALA A 242 -14.88 -21.59 0.12
C ALA A 242 -13.46 -21.77 -0.45
N ALA A 243 -13.25 -22.89 -1.14
CA ALA A 243 -12.03 -23.20 -1.85
C ALA A 243 -11.81 -22.17 -2.96
N GLY A 244 -10.66 -21.50 -2.94
CA GLY A 244 -10.31 -20.49 -3.94
C GLY A 244 -10.63 -19.04 -3.56
N ALA A 245 -11.44 -18.79 -2.52
CA ALA A 245 -11.75 -17.44 -2.06
C ALA A 245 -11.00 -17.09 -0.78
N ALA A 246 -11.00 -18.00 0.21
CA ALA A 246 -10.08 -17.91 1.33
C ALA A 246 -8.68 -18.34 0.88
N HIS A 247 -7.68 -17.49 1.08
CA HIS A 247 -6.34 -17.73 0.55
C HIS A 247 -5.26 -16.99 1.35
N LEU A 248 -4.02 -17.46 1.20
CA LEU A 248 -2.82 -16.70 1.52
C LEU A 248 -2.15 -16.24 0.23
N ALA A 249 -1.62 -15.02 0.24
CA ALA A 249 -0.91 -14.45 -0.89
C ALA A 249 0.54 -14.12 -0.54
N LEU A 250 1.43 -14.60 -1.38
CA LEU A 250 2.87 -14.63 -1.19
C LEU A 250 3.54 -13.82 -2.30
N THR A 251 4.55 -13.02 -1.98
CA THR A 251 5.27 -12.29 -3.03
C THR A 251 6.42 -13.09 -3.62
N VAL A 252 6.64 -12.93 -4.92
CA VAL A 252 7.76 -13.55 -5.65
C VAL A 252 8.49 -12.50 -6.48
N ALA A 253 9.78 -12.73 -6.74
CA ALA A 253 10.57 -11.83 -7.58
C ALA A 253 10.22 -11.95 -9.07
N ASP A 254 9.96 -13.18 -9.53
CA ASP A 254 9.67 -13.53 -10.92
C ASP A 254 8.61 -14.64 -10.96
N ILE A 255 7.44 -14.34 -11.55
CA ILE A 255 6.31 -15.28 -11.62
C ILE A 255 6.63 -16.47 -12.53
N ASN A 256 7.37 -16.26 -13.62
CA ASN A 256 7.64 -17.30 -14.60
C ASN A 256 8.67 -18.26 -14.03
N ALA A 257 9.74 -17.74 -13.40
CA ALA A 257 10.69 -18.56 -12.67
C ALA A 257 10.02 -19.35 -11.53
N THR A 258 9.02 -18.74 -10.87
CA THR A 258 8.21 -19.43 -9.84
C THR A 258 7.43 -20.60 -10.45
N VAL A 259 6.76 -20.40 -11.59
CA VAL A 259 6.03 -21.48 -12.28
C VAL A 259 6.96 -22.59 -12.77
N GLU A 260 8.12 -22.23 -13.31
CA GLU A 260 9.14 -23.20 -13.71
C GLU A 260 9.65 -24.02 -12.52
N ALA A 261 9.91 -23.38 -11.38
CA ALA A 261 10.32 -24.06 -10.16
C ALA A 261 9.23 -25.03 -9.65
N VAL A 262 7.95 -24.64 -9.71
CA VAL A 262 6.84 -25.53 -9.36
C VAL A 262 6.79 -26.74 -10.30
N HIS A 263 6.87 -26.52 -11.61
CA HIS A 263 6.84 -27.61 -12.59
C HIS A 263 8.06 -28.55 -12.44
N ALA A 264 9.23 -28.03 -12.08
CA ALA A 264 10.41 -28.84 -11.78
C ALA A 264 10.23 -29.69 -10.52
N ARG A 265 9.49 -29.20 -9.52
CA ARG A 265 9.20 -29.92 -8.27
C ARG A 265 8.07 -30.93 -8.41
N GLN A 266 7.09 -30.64 -9.26
CA GLN A 266 5.95 -31.52 -9.50
C GLN A 266 5.40 -31.36 -10.93
N SER A 267 5.99 -32.09 -11.88
CA SER A 267 5.68 -32.01 -13.32
C SER A 267 4.23 -32.37 -13.66
N GLU A 268 3.60 -33.25 -12.88
CA GLU A 268 2.21 -33.68 -13.09
C GLU A 268 1.18 -32.67 -12.55
N MET A 269 1.62 -31.62 -11.85
CA MET A 269 0.69 -30.62 -11.32
C MET A 269 0.10 -29.80 -12.46
N LYS A 270 -1.23 -29.77 -12.55
CA LYS A 270 -1.92 -28.91 -13.53
C LYS A 270 -1.81 -27.46 -13.08
N LEU A 271 -1.01 -26.69 -13.81
CA LEU A 271 -0.81 -25.27 -13.55
C LEU A 271 -1.68 -24.44 -14.49
N HIS A 272 -2.27 -23.37 -13.97
CA HIS A 272 -2.81 -22.32 -14.81
C HIS A 272 -1.68 -21.39 -15.25
N SER A 273 -1.78 -20.83 -16.45
CA SER A 273 -0.82 -19.80 -16.88
C SER A 273 -0.82 -18.64 -15.87
N PRO A 274 0.35 -18.08 -15.53
CA PRO A 274 0.42 -16.77 -14.90
C PRO A 274 -0.48 -15.80 -15.65
N ARG A 275 -1.20 -14.98 -14.90
CA ARG A 275 -2.13 -14.00 -15.45
C ARG A 275 -1.82 -12.64 -14.86
N TYR A 276 -2.14 -11.62 -15.62
CA TYR A 276 -2.04 -10.25 -15.16
C TYR A 276 -3.26 -9.92 -14.28
N GLY A 277 -3.00 -9.55 -13.02
CA GLY A 277 -4.01 -9.19 -12.03
C GLY A 277 -4.61 -7.80 -12.23
N LEU A 278 -5.71 -7.54 -11.53
CA LEU A 278 -6.40 -6.24 -11.55
C LEU A 278 -5.61 -5.13 -10.85
N ASP A 279 -4.66 -5.52 -10.00
CA ASP A 279 -3.67 -4.66 -9.36
C ASP A 279 -2.43 -4.43 -10.25
N ASN A 280 -2.46 -4.93 -11.48
CA ASN A 280 -1.39 -4.83 -12.46
C ASN A 280 -0.10 -5.49 -11.98
N ARG A 281 -0.22 -6.66 -11.37
CA ARG A 281 0.91 -7.54 -11.10
C ARG A 281 0.63 -8.90 -11.69
N TRP A 282 1.68 -9.59 -12.10
CA TRP A 282 1.53 -11.00 -12.43
C TRP A 282 1.11 -11.75 -11.18
N ASN A 283 0.08 -12.58 -11.32
CA ASN A 283 -0.29 -13.55 -10.30
C ASN A 283 -0.41 -14.94 -10.87
N PHE A 284 -0.21 -15.90 -9.98
CA PHE A 284 -0.26 -17.32 -10.23
C PHE A 284 -0.84 -18.01 -9.00
N ASN A 285 -1.64 -19.05 -9.18
CA ASN A 285 -2.34 -19.70 -8.09
C ASN A 285 -2.01 -21.19 -8.06
N LEU A 286 -1.67 -21.68 -6.87
CA LEU A 286 -1.63 -23.10 -6.53
C LEU A 286 -2.77 -23.45 -5.59
N PHE A 287 -3.08 -24.73 -5.52
CA PHE A 287 -4.04 -25.27 -4.58
C PHE A 287 -3.41 -26.42 -3.82
N ASP A 288 -3.51 -26.37 -2.50
CA ASP A 288 -3.08 -27.48 -1.66
C ASP A 288 -4.02 -28.70 -1.83
N PRO A 289 -3.67 -29.88 -1.27
CA PRO A 289 -4.49 -31.09 -1.37
C PRO A 289 -5.93 -30.94 -0.86
N ASP A 290 -6.18 -29.97 0.03
CA ASP A 290 -7.50 -29.68 0.59
C ASP A 290 -8.22 -28.52 -0.11
N SER A 291 -7.65 -28.02 -1.22
CA SER A 291 -8.14 -26.94 -2.08
C SER A 291 -8.02 -25.52 -1.48
N THR A 292 -7.11 -25.32 -0.53
CA THR A 292 -6.71 -23.97 -0.09
C THR A 292 -5.90 -23.32 -1.21
N ARG A 293 -6.28 -22.10 -1.59
CA ARG A 293 -5.57 -21.35 -2.61
C ARG A 293 -4.33 -20.68 -2.02
N VAL A 294 -3.20 -20.91 -2.65
CA VAL A 294 -1.93 -20.22 -2.40
C VAL A 294 -1.69 -19.33 -3.60
N GLU A 295 -1.87 -18.02 -3.43
CA GLU A 295 -1.65 -17.03 -4.47
C GLU A 295 -0.21 -16.55 -4.41
N PHE A 296 0.45 -16.50 -5.56
CA PHE A 296 1.76 -15.90 -5.74
C PHE A 296 1.59 -14.64 -6.57
N MET A 297 2.14 -13.53 -6.07
CA MET A 297 2.09 -12.23 -6.72
C MET A 297 3.51 -11.75 -6.98
N GLN A 298 3.83 -11.45 -8.22
CA GLN A 298 5.13 -10.90 -8.53
C GLN A 298 5.21 -9.46 -8.02
N VAL A 299 6.24 -9.16 -7.24
CA VAL A 299 6.60 -7.76 -6.95
C VAL A 299 6.85 -7.06 -8.28
N ALA A 300 6.38 -5.82 -8.47
CA ALA A 300 6.41 -5.16 -9.77
C ALA A 300 7.78 -5.31 -10.47
N ASP A 301 7.78 -5.92 -11.66
CA ASP A 301 8.98 -6.22 -12.45
C ASP A 301 9.38 -5.01 -13.30
N PRO A 302 10.57 -4.41 -13.08
CA PRO A 302 11.05 -3.34 -13.94
C PRO A 302 11.42 -3.79 -15.37
N ALA A 303 11.63 -5.10 -15.59
CA ALA A 303 12.12 -5.67 -16.86
C ALA A 303 11.02 -6.26 -17.76
N HIS A 304 9.87 -6.65 -17.19
CA HIS A 304 8.69 -7.09 -17.94
C HIS A 304 7.46 -6.27 -17.53
N PRO A 305 7.34 -5.01 -18.02
CA PRO A 305 6.14 -4.22 -17.80
C PRO A 305 4.93 -4.94 -18.42
N ALA A 306 3.77 -4.75 -17.81
CA ALA A 306 2.47 -5.15 -18.37
C ALA A 306 2.37 -4.89 -19.88
N PRO A 307 1.61 -5.69 -20.65
CA PRO A 307 1.01 -5.15 -21.86
C PRO A 307 0.20 -3.90 -21.47
N ALA A 308 0.46 -2.78 -22.15
CA ALA A 308 -0.06 -1.48 -21.80
C ALA A 308 -1.60 -1.46 -21.73
N VAL A 309 -2.12 -1.57 -20.52
CA VAL A 309 -3.43 -1.06 -20.11
C VAL A 309 -3.12 0.05 -19.11
N VAL A 310 -3.82 1.17 -19.27
CA VAL A 310 -3.61 2.39 -18.49
C VAL A 310 -3.92 2.14 -17.03
N THR A 311 -2.88 1.94 -16.23
CA THR A 311 -2.96 1.91 -14.77
C THR A 311 -1.62 2.36 -14.21
N THR A 312 -1.68 3.40 -13.38
CA THR A 312 -0.54 4.14 -12.81
C THR A 312 0.27 3.25 -11.86
N PRO A 313 1.61 3.16 -11.99
CA PRO A 313 2.43 2.35 -11.08
C PRO A 313 2.63 3.04 -9.73
N ALA A 314 2.55 2.23 -8.66
CA ALA A 314 2.95 2.57 -7.32
C ALA A 314 4.34 1.97 -7.05
N ASN A 315 5.31 2.81 -6.69
CA ASN A 315 6.50 2.39 -5.96
C ASN A 315 6.84 3.43 -4.88
N PHE A 316 7.39 2.89 -3.80
CA PHE A 316 7.44 3.44 -2.45
C PHE A 316 8.35 4.66 -2.27
N GLN A 317 7.91 5.57 -1.41
CA GLN A 317 8.70 6.07 -0.27
C GLN A 317 7.76 6.69 0.79
N ARG A 318 7.44 5.92 1.86
CA ARG A 318 6.74 6.40 3.06
C ARG A 318 7.70 7.25 3.90
N ALA A 319 7.40 8.53 4.05
CA ALA A 319 7.89 9.40 5.12
C ALA A 319 6.66 10.01 5.81
N GLY A 320 6.00 9.25 6.68
CA GLY A 320 4.75 9.66 7.32
C GLY A 320 4.92 10.85 8.28
N GLY A 321 4.76 12.06 7.75
CA GLY A 321 4.45 13.29 8.47
C GLY A 321 3.14 13.90 7.94
N ALA A 322 2.78 15.11 8.40
CA ALA A 322 1.58 15.85 7.95
C ALA A 322 1.53 16.14 6.42
N LEU A 323 2.59 15.81 5.68
CA LEU A 323 2.82 16.08 4.26
C LEU A 323 3.04 14.81 3.42
N GLY A 324 2.61 13.63 3.89
CA GLY A 324 2.52 12.42 3.07
C GLY A 324 3.86 11.88 2.52
N LEU A 325 4.10 12.05 1.22
CA LEU A 325 5.30 11.62 0.48
C LEU A 325 6.45 12.64 0.55
N PHE A 326 6.14 13.86 1.00
CA PHE A 326 7.07 14.97 1.14
C PHE A 326 7.41 15.20 2.61
N THR A 327 8.54 15.84 2.86
CA THR A 327 9.10 15.97 4.21
C THR A 327 8.96 17.38 4.77
N GLU A 328 8.96 18.40 3.90
CA GLU A 328 8.91 19.81 4.28
C GLU A 328 8.01 20.63 3.35
N GLN A 329 7.69 21.85 3.76
CA GLN A 329 6.98 22.84 2.95
C GLN A 329 7.53 24.24 3.25
N SER A 330 7.57 25.11 2.25
CA SER A 330 8.02 26.50 2.40
C SER A 330 7.46 27.38 1.29
N ASP A 331 7.27 28.66 1.60
CA ASP A 331 7.08 29.68 0.56
C ASP A 331 8.41 30.02 -0.11
N ILE A 332 8.34 30.31 -1.40
CA ILE A 332 9.48 30.64 -2.26
C ILE A 332 9.27 32.07 -2.74
N GLY A 333 10.29 32.91 -2.66
CA GLY A 333 10.24 34.30 -3.15
C GLY A 333 9.48 35.28 -2.27
N ASP A 334 9.19 34.91 -1.01
CA ASP A 334 8.51 35.76 -0.02
C ASP A 334 7.17 36.33 -0.50
N PRO A 335 6.21 35.48 -0.94
CA PRO A 335 4.88 35.92 -1.33
C PRO A 335 4.18 36.64 -0.16
N ALA A 336 3.34 37.63 -0.49
CA ALA A 336 2.72 38.50 0.51
C ALA A 336 1.76 37.78 1.48
N LEU A 337 1.24 36.61 1.09
CA LEU A 337 0.40 35.77 1.94
C LEU A 337 1.07 34.39 2.10
N PRO A 338 1.15 33.86 3.34
CA PRO A 338 1.77 32.58 3.57
C PRO A 338 0.94 31.45 2.95
N GLY A 339 1.61 30.51 2.30
CA GLY A 339 0.98 29.30 1.81
C GLY A 339 0.79 28.24 2.89
N SER A 340 0.13 27.16 2.52
CA SER A 340 -0.07 26.01 3.40
C SER A 340 -0.33 24.74 2.60
N ALA A 341 0.07 23.61 3.14
CA ALA A 341 -0.31 22.31 2.64
C ALA A 341 -0.79 21.36 3.74
N SER A 342 -1.75 20.53 3.37
CA SER A 342 -2.21 19.40 4.17
C SER A 342 -2.35 18.17 3.29
N PHE A 343 -1.91 17.03 3.79
CA PHE A 343 -2.19 15.74 3.18
C PHE A 343 -3.42 15.09 3.83
N ASP A 344 -4.47 14.88 3.05
CA ASP A 344 -5.62 14.05 3.44
C ASP A 344 -5.28 12.60 3.09
N SER A 345 -4.86 11.85 4.11
CA SER A 345 -4.53 10.43 3.97
C SER A 345 -5.76 9.55 3.69
N ALA A 346 -6.98 10.00 3.99
CA ALA A 346 -8.20 9.25 3.72
C ALA A 346 -8.62 9.35 2.24
N GLN A 347 -8.35 10.50 1.60
CA GLN A 347 -8.62 10.71 0.17
C GLN A 347 -7.40 10.47 -0.71
N ASN A 348 -6.21 10.32 -0.11
CA ASN A 348 -4.90 10.31 -0.78
C ASN A 348 -4.69 11.57 -1.64
N GLN A 349 -4.94 12.73 -1.03
CA GLN A 349 -4.90 14.03 -1.72
C GLN A 349 -4.07 15.04 -0.94
N TYR A 350 -3.34 15.87 -1.67
CA TYR A 350 -2.75 17.09 -1.13
C TYR A 350 -3.67 18.25 -1.43
N VAL A 351 -4.03 18.99 -0.40
CA VAL A 351 -4.63 20.31 -0.54
C VAL A 351 -3.50 21.31 -0.30
N VAL A 352 -3.11 22.02 -1.36
CA VAL A 352 -1.99 22.97 -1.33
C VAL A 352 -2.51 24.34 -1.70
N SER A 353 -2.26 25.31 -0.83
CA SER A 353 -2.60 26.72 -1.03
C SER A 353 -1.35 27.56 -1.15
N GLY A 354 -1.29 28.45 -2.12
CA GLY A 354 -0.15 29.33 -2.33
C GLY A 354 -0.54 30.66 -2.96
N ALA A 355 0.15 31.73 -2.55
CA ALA A 355 0.11 33.03 -3.17
C ALA A 355 1.39 33.26 -4.00
N GLY A 356 1.43 34.36 -4.75
CA GLY A 356 2.64 34.80 -5.43
C GLY A 356 2.37 35.42 -6.79
N ALA A 357 3.32 36.23 -7.27
CA ALA A 357 3.23 36.91 -8.55
C ALA A 357 3.29 35.94 -9.74
N ASN A 358 4.23 34.99 -9.75
CA ASN A 358 4.35 34.00 -10.81
C ASN A 358 5.36 32.88 -10.49
N ILE A 359 5.29 31.78 -11.24
CA ILE A 359 6.42 30.85 -11.46
C ILE A 359 6.86 31.08 -12.90
N TRP A 360 7.59 32.18 -13.13
CA TRP A 360 7.97 32.64 -14.47
C TRP A 360 9.02 33.75 -14.43
N GLY A 361 9.77 33.92 -15.52
CA GLY A 361 10.76 34.98 -15.64
C GLY A 361 11.99 34.66 -14.80
N LYS A 362 12.51 35.65 -14.08
CA LYS A 362 13.78 35.51 -13.34
C LYS A 362 13.62 35.17 -11.85
N LYS A 363 12.40 35.28 -11.32
CA LYS A 363 12.07 35.08 -9.91
C LYS A 363 10.72 34.40 -9.79
N ASP A 364 10.63 33.44 -8.87
CA ASP A 364 9.45 32.64 -8.60
C ASP A 364 8.87 33.00 -7.23
N GLU A 365 7.56 33.16 -7.17
CA GLU A 365 6.79 33.37 -5.94
C GLU A 365 5.66 32.34 -5.87
N PHE A 366 5.75 31.39 -4.92
CA PHE A 366 4.78 30.30 -4.77
C PHE A 366 4.95 29.52 -3.44
N HIS A 367 4.00 28.65 -3.11
CA HIS A 367 4.12 27.71 -2.00
C HIS A 367 4.58 26.32 -2.50
N PHE A 368 5.59 25.73 -1.85
CA PHE A 368 6.23 24.49 -2.28
C PHE A 368 6.21 23.42 -1.19
N VAL A 369 5.72 22.21 -1.52
CA VAL A 369 5.71 21.03 -0.65
C VAL A 369 6.69 20.02 -1.21
N TRP A 370 7.74 19.67 -0.48
CA TRP A 370 8.93 19.08 -1.08
C TRP A 370 9.66 18.06 -0.20
N ARG A 371 10.49 17.27 -0.87
CA ARG A 371 11.54 16.45 -0.26
C ARG A 371 12.84 16.58 -1.04
N SER A 372 13.97 16.40 -0.36
CA SER A 372 15.27 16.35 -1.04
C SER A 372 15.50 14.95 -1.62
N ILE A 373 15.92 14.87 -2.89
CA ILE A 373 16.21 13.61 -3.57
C ILE A 373 17.55 13.66 -4.32
N SER A 374 18.02 12.50 -4.76
CA SER A 374 19.13 12.33 -5.69
C SER A 374 18.77 11.24 -6.71
N GLY A 375 19.36 11.31 -7.89
CA GLY A 375 19.14 10.35 -8.96
C GLY A 375 18.00 10.73 -9.91
N ASP A 376 17.65 9.76 -10.75
CA ASP A 376 16.54 9.87 -11.70
C ASP A 376 15.23 9.65 -10.96
N PHE A 377 14.12 10.21 -11.45
CA PHE A 377 12.84 10.12 -10.76
C PHE A 377 11.65 10.19 -11.72
N SER A 378 10.49 9.75 -11.26
CA SER A 378 9.19 10.15 -11.81
C SER A 378 8.31 10.70 -10.68
N LEU A 379 7.63 11.83 -10.94
CA LEU A 379 6.63 12.43 -10.07
C LEU A 379 5.33 12.56 -10.87
N THR A 380 4.27 11.89 -10.44
CA THR A 380 2.95 11.90 -11.11
C THR A 380 1.90 12.47 -10.17
N ALA A 381 0.92 13.22 -10.71
CA ALA A 381 -0.29 13.61 -9.98
C ALA A 381 -1.45 13.92 -10.93
N THR A 382 -2.68 13.75 -10.45
CA THR A 382 -3.87 14.35 -11.04
C THR A 382 -4.11 15.71 -10.39
N VAL A 383 -4.25 16.77 -11.20
CA VAL A 383 -4.37 18.16 -10.73
C VAL A 383 -5.80 18.65 -10.88
N HIS A 384 -6.36 19.22 -9.83
CA HIS A 384 -7.69 19.82 -9.82
C HIS A 384 -7.70 21.18 -9.12
N PHE A 385 -8.29 22.19 -9.76
CA PHE A 385 -8.63 23.46 -9.12
C PHE A 385 -10.10 23.42 -8.66
N PRO A 386 -10.38 23.44 -7.35
CA PRO A 386 -11.74 23.36 -6.82
C PRO A 386 -12.61 24.57 -7.17
N LYS A 387 -12.01 25.72 -7.48
CA LYS A 387 -12.70 26.91 -7.96
C LYS A 387 -12.32 27.17 -9.40
N GLN A 388 -13.28 27.47 -10.27
CA GLN A 388 -13.00 28.01 -11.62
C GLN A 388 -13.11 29.53 -11.58
N GLU A 389 -12.04 30.20 -11.14
CA GLU A 389 -11.99 31.65 -10.96
C GLU A 389 -10.70 32.21 -11.57
N PRO A 390 -10.67 33.50 -11.98
CA PRO A 390 -9.43 34.16 -12.37
C PRO A 390 -8.42 34.20 -11.22
N PRO A 391 -7.11 34.31 -11.50
CA PRO A 391 -6.52 34.58 -12.81
C PRO A 391 -6.27 33.31 -13.65
N SER A 392 -6.34 33.44 -14.97
CA SER A 392 -6.16 32.33 -15.93
C SER A 392 -4.79 31.65 -15.83
N HIS A 393 -3.77 32.34 -15.31
CA HIS A 393 -2.40 31.87 -15.20
C HIS A 393 -1.96 31.48 -13.79
N ARG A 394 -2.89 31.31 -12.84
CA ARG A 394 -2.61 30.54 -11.61
C ARG A 394 -2.08 29.15 -11.96
N LYS A 395 -1.18 28.59 -11.15
CA LYS A 395 -0.40 27.40 -11.49
C LYS A 395 -0.44 26.35 -10.39
N ALA A 396 -0.49 25.10 -10.82
CA ALA A 396 -0.24 23.92 -10.01
C ALA A 396 0.81 23.06 -10.73
N ALA A 397 1.95 22.83 -10.08
CA ALA A 397 3.16 22.32 -10.70
C ALA A 397 3.72 21.08 -9.99
N LEU A 398 4.21 20.12 -10.77
CA LEU A 398 5.13 19.07 -10.32
C LEU A 398 6.54 19.53 -10.66
N MET A 399 7.38 19.78 -9.64
CA MET A 399 8.61 20.55 -9.84
C MET A 399 9.84 19.86 -9.25
N ALA A 400 10.94 19.90 -10.01
CA ALA A 400 12.28 19.64 -9.52
C ALA A 400 13.15 20.90 -9.63
N ARG A 401 13.78 21.31 -8.53
CA ARG A 401 14.55 22.57 -8.44
C ARG A 401 15.84 22.43 -7.66
N GLN A 402 16.87 23.17 -8.10
CA GLN A 402 18.23 23.06 -7.55
C GLN A 402 18.35 23.49 -6.08
N SER A 403 17.70 24.59 -5.72
CA SER A 403 17.71 25.20 -4.38
C SER A 403 16.36 25.82 -4.09
N LEU A 404 16.11 26.24 -2.84
CA LEU A 404 14.89 26.95 -2.44
C LEU A 404 14.93 28.46 -2.74
N ASP A 405 15.97 28.95 -3.43
CA ASP A 405 16.08 30.36 -3.84
C ASP A 405 15.07 30.72 -4.93
N ASP A 406 14.52 31.93 -4.90
CA ASP A 406 13.49 32.41 -5.85
C ASP A 406 13.93 32.40 -7.32
N ASP A 407 15.21 32.31 -7.61
CA ASP A 407 15.80 32.38 -8.94
C ASP A 407 16.47 31.05 -9.36
N ALA A 408 16.21 29.95 -8.66
CA ALA A 408 16.90 28.67 -8.86
C ALA A 408 16.65 28.05 -10.25
N PRO A 409 17.63 27.30 -10.82
CA PRO A 409 17.36 26.37 -11.92
C PRO A 409 16.30 25.34 -11.53
N TYR A 410 15.34 25.10 -12.43
CA TYR A 410 14.26 24.14 -12.21
C TYR A 410 13.70 23.59 -13.53
N ALA A 411 12.96 22.49 -13.43
CA ALA A 411 12.02 22.04 -14.45
C ALA A 411 10.70 21.65 -13.77
N ASP A 412 9.58 21.99 -14.40
CA ASP A 412 8.26 21.60 -13.93
C ASP A 412 7.31 21.14 -15.05
N ALA A 413 6.39 20.27 -14.68
CA ALA A 413 5.17 20.01 -15.42
C ALA A 413 4.05 20.81 -14.74
N VAL A 414 3.47 21.78 -15.44
CA VAL A 414 2.50 22.72 -14.85
C VAL A 414 1.16 22.72 -15.57
N VAL A 415 0.09 22.82 -14.79
CA VAL A 415 -1.26 23.10 -15.26
C VAL A 415 -1.67 24.49 -14.79
N HIS A 416 -2.15 25.30 -15.73
CA HIS A 416 -2.70 26.62 -15.46
C HIS A 416 -4.20 26.56 -15.20
N GLY A 417 -4.73 27.57 -14.50
CA GLY A 417 -6.17 27.74 -14.31
C GLY A 417 -7.01 27.80 -15.60
N SER A 418 -6.40 28.19 -16.73
CA SER A 418 -7.01 28.18 -18.06
C SER A 418 -7.07 26.81 -18.73
N GLY A 419 -6.43 25.78 -18.16
CA GLY A 419 -6.19 24.48 -18.79
C GLY A 419 -4.90 24.42 -19.60
N LEU A 420 -4.20 25.54 -19.82
CA LEU A 420 -2.88 25.54 -20.46
C LEU A 420 -1.91 24.65 -19.67
N THR A 421 -1.25 23.75 -20.38
CA THR A 421 -0.34 22.75 -19.81
C THR A 421 1.04 22.90 -20.47
N GLU A 422 2.09 23.04 -19.67
CA GLU A 422 3.44 23.37 -20.15
C GLU A 422 4.52 22.58 -19.40
N LEU A 423 5.63 22.29 -20.10
CA LEU A 423 6.91 21.96 -19.47
C LEU A 423 7.69 23.27 -19.35
N GLN A 424 7.86 23.78 -18.13
CA GLN A 424 8.63 25.01 -17.88
C GLN A 424 9.99 24.68 -17.31
N PHE A 425 10.99 25.50 -17.61
CA PHE A 425 12.33 25.30 -17.07
C PHE A 425 13.15 26.60 -17.01
N ARG A 426 14.07 26.65 -16.05
CA ARG A 426 15.14 27.65 -15.94
C ARG A 426 16.48 26.94 -15.90
N GLU A 427 17.38 27.29 -16.82
CA GLU A 427 18.67 26.59 -16.98
C GLU A 427 19.69 26.95 -15.91
N THR A 428 19.80 28.24 -15.62
CA THR A 428 20.80 28.80 -14.71
C THR A 428 20.16 29.78 -13.75
N LYS A 429 20.79 29.96 -12.59
CA LYS A 429 20.27 30.81 -11.52
C LYS A 429 20.09 32.25 -12.05
N GLY A 430 18.91 32.83 -11.86
CA GLY A 430 18.58 34.20 -12.29
C GLY A 430 18.23 34.36 -13.77
N ASP A 431 18.21 33.27 -14.56
CA ASP A 431 17.83 33.32 -15.97
C ASP A 431 16.31 33.36 -16.16
N ALA A 432 15.86 33.71 -17.36
CA ALA A 432 14.45 33.68 -17.71
C ALA A 432 13.93 32.23 -17.80
N THR A 433 12.73 31.98 -17.28
CA THR A 433 11.99 30.75 -17.54
C THR A 433 11.62 30.63 -19.03
N HIS A 434 11.82 29.43 -19.58
CA HIS A 434 11.34 29.03 -20.89
C HIS A 434 10.27 27.94 -20.76
N ALA A 435 9.51 27.69 -21.83
CA ALA A 435 8.47 26.67 -21.81
C ALA A 435 8.28 25.98 -23.17
N ILE A 436 7.89 24.71 -23.10
CA ILE A 436 7.29 23.98 -24.22
C ILE A 436 5.79 23.86 -23.93
N ARG A 437 4.97 24.33 -24.87
CA ARG A 437 3.50 24.38 -24.73
C ARG A 437 2.84 23.20 -25.39
N PHE A 438 1.81 22.65 -24.73
CA PHE A 438 1.08 21.50 -25.25
C PHE A 438 -0.43 21.75 -25.25
N PRO A 439 -1.13 21.44 -26.36
CA PRO A 439 -2.58 21.53 -26.42
C PRO A 439 -3.21 20.29 -25.77
N VAL A 440 -3.51 20.35 -24.48
CA VAL A 440 -4.18 19.28 -23.74
C VAL A 440 -5.42 19.86 -23.04
N ASP A 441 -6.60 19.27 -23.28
CA ASP A 441 -7.83 19.67 -22.60
C ASP A 441 -7.93 19.01 -21.21
N ALA A 442 -8.33 19.78 -20.19
CA ALA A 442 -8.46 19.37 -18.79
C ALA A 442 -9.73 18.52 -18.48
N PRO A 443 -9.78 17.74 -17.36
CA PRO A 443 -8.77 17.55 -16.31
C PRO A 443 -7.59 16.66 -16.73
N VAL A 444 -6.41 16.94 -16.18
CA VAL A 444 -5.14 16.36 -16.66
C VAL A 444 -4.39 15.67 -15.51
N GLN A 445 -4.11 14.37 -15.67
CA GLN A 445 -3.03 13.69 -14.97
C GLN A 445 -1.72 14.08 -15.63
N ILE A 446 -0.76 14.59 -14.87
CA ILE A 446 0.56 15.00 -15.37
C ILE A 446 1.67 14.22 -14.67
N ARG A 447 2.79 14.04 -15.36
CA ARG A 447 4.03 13.46 -14.82
C ARG A 447 5.23 14.27 -15.27
N LEU A 448 6.13 14.54 -14.33
CA LEU A 448 7.49 14.98 -14.60
C LEU A 448 8.44 13.81 -14.35
N GLU A 449 9.20 13.41 -15.36
CA GLU A 449 10.24 12.39 -15.25
C GLU A 449 11.62 13.03 -15.47
N ARG A 450 12.61 12.67 -14.65
CA ARG A 450 14.03 12.91 -14.93
C ARG A 450 14.72 11.59 -15.19
N LYS A 451 15.36 11.45 -16.35
CA LYS A 451 16.15 10.28 -16.72
C LYS A 451 17.40 10.66 -17.49
N ASP A 452 18.57 10.26 -17.00
CA ASP A 452 19.87 10.55 -17.64
C ASP A 452 20.07 12.05 -17.98
N GLY A 453 19.51 12.95 -17.16
CA GLY A 453 19.58 14.42 -17.33
C GLY A 453 18.53 15.05 -18.25
N TRP A 454 17.61 14.24 -18.80
CA TRP A 454 16.44 14.71 -19.53
C TRP A 454 15.24 14.82 -18.61
N PHE A 455 14.53 15.94 -18.67
CA PHE A 455 13.25 16.15 -18.02
C PHE A 455 12.14 16.02 -19.04
N THR A 456 11.32 14.99 -18.89
CA THR A 456 10.23 14.65 -19.81
C THR A 456 8.90 14.90 -19.13
N MET A 457 8.02 15.63 -19.82
CA MET A 457 6.64 15.84 -19.39
C MET A 457 5.73 14.83 -20.08
N TYR A 458 4.87 14.20 -19.28
CA TYR A 458 3.74 13.42 -19.76
C TYR A 458 2.42 14.04 -19.28
N ALA A 459 1.38 13.91 -20.09
CA ALA A 459 0.02 14.26 -19.68
C ALA A 459 -1.03 13.33 -20.28
N GLY A 460 -2.12 13.14 -19.57
CA GLY A 460 -3.29 12.40 -20.03
C GLY A 460 -4.56 12.99 -19.42
N ARG A 461 -5.69 12.89 -20.13
CA ARG A 461 -6.99 13.21 -19.54
C ARG A 461 -7.30 12.25 -18.38
N GLU A 462 -8.20 12.62 -17.50
CA GLU A 462 -8.64 11.73 -16.41
C GLU A 462 -9.10 10.35 -16.96
N GLY A 463 -8.49 9.28 -16.44
CA GLY A 463 -8.71 7.90 -16.89
C GLY A 463 -8.07 7.52 -18.24
N GLN A 464 -7.35 8.42 -18.90
CA GLN A 464 -6.64 8.18 -20.16
C GLN A 464 -5.13 7.95 -19.93
N PRO A 465 -4.42 7.28 -20.86
CA PRO A 465 -2.98 7.08 -20.71
C PRO A 465 -2.25 8.41 -20.66
N LEU A 466 -1.20 8.47 -19.84
CA LEU A 466 -0.17 9.49 -19.98
C LEU A 466 0.50 9.35 -21.35
N GLN A 467 0.52 10.45 -22.11
CA GLN A 467 1.26 10.56 -23.36
C GLN A 467 2.50 11.43 -23.12
N GLU A 468 3.62 11.03 -23.70
CA GLU A 468 4.82 11.86 -23.73
C GLU A 468 4.53 13.11 -24.58
N LEU A 469 4.76 14.28 -24.01
CA LEU A 469 4.51 15.54 -24.72
C LEU A 469 5.81 16.15 -25.25
N GLY A 470 6.85 16.16 -24.41
CA GLY A 470 8.16 16.68 -24.78
C GLY A 470 9.17 16.58 -23.65
N ALA A 471 10.43 16.73 -24.01
CA ALA A 471 11.56 16.61 -23.09
C ALA A 471 12.56 17.76 -23.26
N TYR A 472 13.23 18.11 -22.17
CA TYR A 472 14.30 19.10 -22.15
C TYR A 472 15.51 18.60 -21.35
N ALA A 473 16.72 18.75 -21.89
CA ALA A 473 17.93 18.43 -21.17
C ALA A 473 18.28 19.57 -20.20
N LEU A 474 18.28 19.29 -18.89
CA LEU A 474 18.59 20.27 -17.87
C LEU A 474 19.53 19.67 -16.83
N LYS A 475 20.55 20.43 -16.44
CA LYS A 475 21.49 20.00 -15.41
C LYS A 475 21.06 20.52 -14.03
N LEU A 476 20.60 19.60 -13.18
CA LEU A 476 20.55 19.80 -11.73
C LEU A 476 21.65 18.97 -11.05
N ASN A 477 22.40 19.59 -10.15
CA ASN A 477 23.34 18.92 -9.26
C ASN A 477 22.58 18.24 -8.11
N GLU A 478 23.04 17.07 -7.70
CA GLU A 478 22.44 16.30 -6.61
C GLU A 478 23.07 16.66 -5.25
N PRO A 479 22.29 16.70 -4.16
CA PRO A 479 20.83 16.54 -4.13
C PRO A 479 20.09 17.79 -4.63
N PHE A 480 18.83 17.62 -5.03
CA PHE A 480 17.91 18.70 -5.41
C PHE A 480 16.52 18.44 -4.81
N TYR A 481 15.61 19.41 -4.92
CA TYR A 481 14.29 19.34 -4.30
C TYR A 481 13.24 18.90 -5.32
N LEU A 482 12.38 17.95 -4.95
CA LEU A 482 11.27 17.45 -5.74
C LEU A 482 9.96 17.65 -4.97
N GLY A 483 8.94 18.21 -5.61
CA GLY A 483 7.74 18.64 -4.89
C GLY A 483 6.54 19.10 -5.73
N LEU A 484 5.51 19.51 -5.01
CA LEU A 484 4.28 20.13 -5.53
C LEU A 484 4.31 21.65 -5.28
N GLY A 485 4.02 22.45 -6.29
CA GLY A 485 4.00 23.92 -6.20
C GLY A 485 2.63 24.52 -6.55
N VAL A 486 2.19 25.54 -5.81
CA VAL A 486 0.97 26.32 -6.13
C VAL A 486 1.25 27.82 -6.10
N CYS A 487 0.86 28.51 -7.16
CA CYS A 487 0.97 29.96 -7.31
C CYS A 487 -0.37 30.53 -7.76
N SER A 488 -0.86 31.56 -7.08
CA SER A 488 -2.11 32.21 -7.45
C SER A 488 -2.01 33.13 -8.66
N HIS A 489 -0.80 33.50 -9.10
CA HIS A 489 -0.57 34.52 -10.13
C HIS A 489 -1.23 35.88 -9.79
N ASN A 490 -1.39 36.12 -8.49
CA ASN A 490 -1.88 37.35 -7.89
C ASN A 490 -1.42 37.37 -6.43
N ALA A 491 -0.37 38.15 -6.15
CA ALA A 491 0.26 38.21 -4.84
C ALA A 491 -0.72 38.59 -3.70
N ALA A 492 -1.87 39.19 -3.99
CA ALA A 492 -2.88 39.58 -3.00
C ALA A 492 -3.88 38.47 -2.63
N THR A 493 -3.81 37.27 -3.25
CA THR A 493 -4.79 36.20 -3.03
C THR A 493 -4.13 34.83 -2.95
N LEU A 494 -4.73 33.91 -2.18
CA LEU A 494 -4.37 32.49 -2.18
C LEU A 494 -5.15 31.74 -3.25
N GLU A 495 -4.46 30.89 -4.00
CA GLU A 495 -5.07 29.84 -4.82
C GLU A 495 -4.93 28.50 -4.10
N THR A 496 -5.87 27.58 -4.32
CA THR A 496 -5.79 26.22 -3.78
C THR A 496 -5.86 25.22 -4.92
N ALA A 497 -4.91 24.30 -4.98
CA ALA A 497 -4.95 23.16 -5.88
C ALA A 497 -5.02 21.86 -5.07
N ILE A 498 -5.76 20.90 -5.60
CA ILE A 498 -5.84 19.54 -5.10
C ILE A 498 -4.99 18.67 -6.02
N PHE A 499 -4.03 17.96 -5.43
CA PHE A 499 -3.23 16.94 -6.11
C PHE A 499 -3.65 15.57 -5.59
N SER A 500 -4.26 14.75 -6.44
CA SER A 500 -4.64 13.37 -6.14
C SER A 500 -3.76 12.38 -6.89
N ASN A 501 -3.76 11.11 -6.46
CA ASN A 501 -2.95 10.06 -7.09
C ASN A 501 -1.46 10.42 -7.18
N VAL A 502 -0.95 11.13 -6.17
CA VAL A 502 0.45 11.57 -6.17
C VAL A 502 1.34 10.37 -5.96
N SER A 503 2.28 10.13 -6.87
CA SER A 503 3.29 9.09 -6.74
C SER A 503 4.67 9.63 -7.06
N VAL A 504 5.68 9.16 -6.31
CA VAL A 504 7.08 9.49 -6.54
C VAL A 504 7.90 8.22 -6.61
N GLU A 505 8.52 7.97 -7.75
CA GLU A 505 9.50 6.90 -7.93
C GLU A 505 10.89 7.50 -8.08
N VAL A 506 11.88 6.99 -7.34
CA VAL A 506 13.28 7.41 -7.45
C VAL A 506 14.09 6.22 -7.94
N PHE A 507 14.76 6.39 -9.07
CA PHE A 507 15.56 5.34 -9.70
C PHE A 507 17.02 5.45 -9.24
N PRO A 508 17.57 4.41 -8.58
CA PRO A 508 18.96 4.43 -8.16
C PRO A 508 19.90 4.43 -9.37
N LYS A 509 20.97 5.24 -9.29
CA LYS A 509 22.00 5.28 -10.34
C LYS A 509 22.59 3.89 -10.56
N LYS A 510 22.64 3.44 -11.82
CA LYS A 510 23.46 2.29 -12.21
C LYS A 510 24.91 2.59 -11.83
N GLN A 511 25.48 1.85 -10.88
CA GLN A 511 26.91 1.90 -10.62
C GLN A 511 27.63 1.51 -11.91
N ARG A 512 28.35 2.46 -12.54
CA ARG A 512 29.25 2.14 -13.64
C ARG A 512 30.31 1.20 -13.08
N LYS A 513 30.27 -0.09 -13.46
CA LYS A 513 31.37 -1.04 -13.19
C LYS A 513 32.65 -0.39 -13.70
N GLY A 514 33.58 -0.11 -12.79
CA GLY A 514 34.89 0.43 -13.12
C GLY A 514 35.56 -0.48 -14.16
N LYS A 515 36.13 0.13 -15.20
CA LYS A 515 36.97 -0.56 -16.17
C LYS A 515 38.04 -1.35 -15.39
N PRO A 516 38.22 -2.67 -15.62
CA PRO A 516 39.27 -3.40 -14.93
C PRO A 516 40.62 -2.76 -15.26
N ALA A 517 41.41 -2.50 -14.21
CA ALA A 517 42.77 -2.00 -14.35
C ALA A 517 43.56 -2.92 -15.30
N LYS A 518 44.25 -2.33 -16.29
CA LYS A 518 45.19 -3.06 -17.13
C LYS A 518 46.20 -3.75 -16.22
N ARG A 519 46.32 -5.07 -16.32
CA ARG A 519 47.49 -5.78 -15.78
C ARG A 519 48.70 -5.30 -16.55
N ASP A 520 49.67 -4.75 -15.83
CA ASP A 520 51.00 -4.49 -16.37
C ASP A 520 51.64 -5.83 -16.77
N GLU A 521 51.92 -5.98 -18.06
CA GLU A 521 52.80 -7.02 -18.56
C GLU A 521 54.21 -6.75 -18.05
N VAL A 522 54.62 -7.51 -17.04
CA VAL A 522 56.04 -7.67 -16.70
C VAL A 522 56.68 -8.43 -17.86
N LYS A 523 57.34 -7.71 -18.76
CA LYS A 523 58.29 -8.30 -19.71
C LYS A 523 59.53 -8.73 -18.94
N GLY A 524 59.69 -10.05 -18.82
CA GLY A 524 60.96 -10.68 -18.48
C GLY A 524 62.00 -10.47 -19.58
N GLU A 525 63.22 -10.37 -19.11
CA GLU A 525 64.50 -10.09 -19.77
C GLU A 525 64.79 -10.88 -21.06
N ASN A 526 65.49 -10.20 -21.97
CA ASN A 526 66.68 -10.70 -22.64
C ASN A 526 67.73 -9.57 -22.68
#